data_AF-A0A3N5T288-F1
#
_entry.id   AF-A0A3N5T288-F1
#
_cell.length_a   1.000
_cell.length_b   1.000
_cell.length_c   1.000
_cell.angle_alpha   90.00
_cell.angle_beta   90.00
_cell.angle_gamma   90.00
#
_symmetry.space_group_name_H-M   'P 1'
#
loop_
_entity.id
_entity.type
_entity.pdbx_description
1 polymer ?
#
loop_
_entity_poly.entity_id
_entity_poly.type
_entity_poly.pdbx_seq_one_letter_code
_entity_poly.pdbx_strand_id
1 'polypeptide(L)' 'MEQFHGTTVLAVIKDGKIAMGGDGQVTFNNTVLKGNAKKVRKIADGKILVG' A
#
# COMPACT_ATOMS: atom_id res chain seq x y z
N MET A 1 1.44 18.94 -15.97
CA MET A 1 2.13 17.82 -15.30
C MET A 1 1.09 16.75 -15.05
N GLU A 2 1.21 15.58 -15.67
CA GLU A 2 0.29 14.46 -15.40
C GLU A 2 0.54 13.91 -13.99
N GLN A 3 -0.52 13.81 -13.19
CA GLN A 3 -0.44 13.50 -11.76
C GLN A 3 -0.80 12.03 -11.53
N PHE A 4 0.21 11.20 -11.26
CA PHE A 4 -0.02 9.82 -10.84
C PHE A 4 -0.70 9.79 -9.47
N HIS A 5 -1.88 9.16 -9.39
CA HIS A 5 -2.51 8.82 -8.12
C HIS A 5 -2.20 7.35 -7.82
N GLY A 6 -1.33 7.15 -6.84
CA GLY A 6 -0.96 5.82 -6.36
C GLY A 6 -1.98 5.25 -5.37
N THR A 7 -1.63 4.10 -4.83
CA THR A 7 -2.36 3.40 -3.77
C THR A 7 -2.31 4.16 -2.43
N THR A 8 -3.35 4.01 -1.63
CA THR A 8 -3.42 4.42 -0.22
C THR A 8 -2.88 3.31 0.67
N VAL A 9 -2.06 3.65 1.67
CA VAL A 9 -1.56 2.70 2.68
C VAL A 9 -1.93 3.23 4.07
N LEU A 10 -2.48 2.35 4.90
CA LEU A 10 -2.85 2.62 6.29
C LEU A 10 -2.14 1.63 7.22
N ALA A 11 -1.81 2.10 8.42
CA ALA A 11 -1.25 1.27 9.47
C ALA A 11 -1.92 1.55 10.81
N VAL A 12 -2.09 0.53 11.64
CA VAL A 12 -2.63 0.63 12.99
C VAL A 12 -1.80 -0.22 13.96
N ILE A 13 -1.58 0.33 15.15
CA ILE A 13 -1.01 -0.39 16.29
C ILE A 13 -2.09 -0.47 17.36
N LYS A 14 -2.39 -1.68 17.81
CA LYS A 14 -3.34 -1.93 18.90
C LYS A 14 -2.93 -3.15 19.70
N ASP A 15 -2.93 -3.03 21.03
CA ASP A 15 -2.63 -4.12 21.96
C ASP A 15 -1.31 -4.84 21.65
N GLY A 16 -0.26 -4.08 21.31
CA GLY A 16 1.06 -4.61 20.94
C GLY A 16 1.14 -5.30 19.58
N LYS A 17 0.05 -5.28 18.79
CA LYS A 17 -0.01 -5.85 17.43
C LYS A 17 -0.02 -4.75 16.38
N ILE A 18 0.63 -5.01 15.25
CA ILE A 18 0.67 -4.12 14.09
C ILE A 18 -0.10 -4.73 12.92
N ALA A 19 -0.89 -3.90 12.24
CA ALA A 19 -1.48 -4.23 10.96
C ALA A 19 -1.22 -3.10 9.96
N MET A 20 -0.87 -3.46 8.72
CA MET A 20 -0.66 -2.53 7.61
C MET A 20 -1.38 -3.08 6.39
N GLY A 21 -2.10 -2.21 5.69
CA GLY A 21 -2.85 -2.56 4.49
C GLY A 21 -2.89 -1.38 3.53
N GLY A 22 -3.04 -1.68 2.26
CA GLY A 22 -3.26 -0.66 1.25
C GLY A 22 -4.09 -1.22 0.11
N ASP A 23 -4.74 -0.35 -0.64
CA ASP A 23 -5.43 -0.77 -1.84
C ASP A 23 -4.44 -0.99 -3.00
N GLY A 24 -4.91 -1.61 -4.07
CA GLY A 24 -4.08 -1.96 -5.22
C GLY A 24 -4.27 -1.07 -6.43
N GLN A 25 -5.07 0.01 -6.32
CA GLN A 25 -5.42 0.87 -7.44
C GLN A 25 -4.28 1.80 -7.81
N VAL A 26 -3.91 1.77 -9.09
CA VAL A 26 -3.03 2.75 -9.70
C VAL A 26 -3.80 3.44 -10.82
N THR A 27 -3.96 4.76 -10.69
CA THR A 27 -4.70 5.58 -11.65
C THR A 27 -3.74 6.52 -12.36
N PHE A 28 -3.87 6.62 -13.68
CA PHE A 28 -3.17 7.58 -14.51
C PHE A 28 -4.20 8.43 -15.26
N ASN A 29 -4.19 9.74 -15.01
CA ASN A 29 -5.25 10.66 -15.43
C ASN A 29 -6.64 10.13 -15.03
N ASN A 30 -7.48 9.75 -15.98
CA ASN A 30 -8.84 9.24 -15.75
C ASN A 30 -8.97 7.73 -15.94
N THR A 31 -7.86 6.99 -16.01
CA THR A 31 -7.85 5.55 -16.31
C THR A 31 -7.17 4.74 -15.22
N VAL A 32 -7.87 3.70 -14.74
CA VAL A 32 -7.28 2.72 -13.81
C VAL A 32 -6.39 1.77 -14.61
N LEU A 33 -5.09 1.78 -14.30
CA LEU A 33 -4.08 0.97 -15.00
C LEU A 33 -3.91 -0.41 -14.37
N LYS A 34 -4.09 -0.53 -13.04
CA LYS A 34 -3.87 -1.78 -12.30
C LYS A 34 -4.65 -1.77 -11.00
N GLY A 35 -5.33 -2.87 -10.69
CA GLY A 35 -6.08 -3.04 -9.43
C GLY A 35 -5.37 -3.89 -8.35
N ASN A 36 -4.24 -4.53 -8.70
CA ASN A 36 -3.55 -5.51 -7.84
C ASN A 36 -2.12 -5.08 -7.47
N ALA A 37 -1.85 -3.78 -7.33
CA ALA A 37 -0.54 -3.34 -6.84
C ALA A 37 -0.35 -3.78 -5.37
N LYS A 38 0.76 -4.47 -5.06
CA LYS A 38 1.15 -4.78 -3.68
C LYS A 38 2.27 -3.84 -3.25
N LYS A 39 1.92 -2.77 -2.52
CA LYS A 39 2.92 -1.83 -1.97
C LYS A 39 3.37 -2.18 -0.55
N VAL A 40 2.53 -2.88 0.22
CA VAL A 40 2.91 -3.41 1.53
C VAL A 40 3.68 -4.71 1.37
N ARG A 41 4.85 -4.80 2.01
CA ARG A 41 5.75 -5.95 2.00
C ARG A 41 6.39 -6.19 3.37
N LYS A 42 6.71 -7.45 3.65
CA LYS A 42 7.42 -7.89 4.85
C LYS A 42 8.91 -8.00 4.54
N ILE A 43 9.76 -7.53 5.44
CA ILE A 43 11.21 -7.72 5.40
C ILE A 43 11.72 -8.27 6.74
N ALA A 44 13.02 -8.58 6.83
CA ALA A 44 13.67 -9.11 8.04
C ALA A 44 12.91 -10.30 8.64
N ASP A 45 12.67 -11.34 7.82
CA ASP A 45 11.92 -12.55 8.17
C ASP A 45 10.52 -12.27 8.75
N GLY A 46 9.86 -11.21 8.27
CA GLY A 46 8.51 -10.86 8.70
C GLY A 46 8.44 -10.01 9.96
N LYS A 47 9.59 -9.59 10.52
CA LYS A 47 9.64 -8.72 11.70
C LYS A 47 9.31 -7.26 11.39
N ILE A 48 9.45 -6.84 10.13
CA ILE A 48 9.25 -5.44 9.71
C ILE A 48 8.24 -5.38 8.55
N LEU A 49 7.27 -4.46 8.65
CA LEU A 49 6.34 -4.10 7.58
C LEU A 49 6.78 -2.79 6.92
N VAL A 50 6.80 -2.77 5.58
CA VAL A 50 7.16 -1.60 4.77
C VAL A 50 6.06 -1.40 3.72
N GLY A 51 5.54 -0.18 3.57
CA GLY A 51 4.42 0.14 2.68
C GLY A 51 4.53 1.53 2.12
#